data_AF-A0A8S0PJN5-F1
#
_entry.id   AF-A0A8S0PJN5-F1
#
_cell.length_a   1.000
_cell.length_b   1.000
_cell.length_c   1.000
_cell.angle_alpha   90.00
_cell.angle_beta   90.00
_cell.angle_gamma   90.00
#
_symmetry.space_group_name_H-M   'P 1'
#
loop_
_entity.id
_entity.type
_entity.pdbx_description
1 polymer ?
#
loop_
_entity_poly.entity_id
_entity_poly.type
_entity_poly.pdbx_seq_one_letter_code
_entity_poly.pdbx_strand_id
1 'polypeptide(L)'
;MFFPQNDSISSSRQPTKPFPKKLKSKIKHQKFSNFNELLSRVCVFLSFSISKPSQTLDLWSFLKRASFLLKEEFSVYVYLSMEVMKGGIQVSDEILGTFAPIAVYWIYSGIYVLLGSLDNYRLHTRKDEDEKNLIPKKDVIKGVLLQQAVQAIVASLLFAVTGSDNEAAQGQQASFIVLARQLFVAMVVLDTWQYFMHRYMHHNKFLYRHVHSQHHRLVVPYAFGALYNHPLEGLILDTVGGALAFLLSGMSPRASIFFFSFATIKTVDDHCGLWLPGNLFHIFFGNNSAYHDIHHQLYGTKYNFSQPFFVTWDRILGTYMPYSLEKRTGGGFEARPAKECKEN
;
A
#
# COMPACT_ATOMS: atom_id res chain seq x y z
N MET A 1 1.20 -3.64 -82.25
CA MET A 1 1.76 -3.61 -80.88
C MET A 1 0.63 -4.06 -79.96
N PHE A 2 0.72 -5.29 -79.46
CA PHE A 2 -0.34 -5.97 -78.72
C PHE A 2 -0.36 -5.52 -77.25
N PHE A 3 -1.55 -5.26 -76.69
CA PHE A 3 -1.80 -5.22 -75.26
C PHE A 3 -1.76 -6.65 -74.69
N PRO A 4 -1.22 -6.87 -73.47
CA PRO A 4 -1.59 -8.03 -72.67
C PRO A 4 -2.48 -7.65 -71.47
N GLN A 5 -3.31 -8.63 -71.14
CA GLN A 5 -4.40 -8.67 -70.16
C GLN A 5 -3.92 -8.70 -68.70
N ASN A 6 -4.82 -8.26 -67.81
CA ASN A 6 -4.79 -8.48 -66.37
C ASN A 6 -4.79 -9.98 -66.03
N ASP A 7 -3.80 -10.41 -65.23
CA ASP A 7 -3.87 -11.64 -64.46
C ASP A 7 -4.15 -11.34 -62.99
N SER A 8 -5.02 -12.19 -62.44
CA SER A 8 -5.59 -12.13 -61.11
C SER A 8 -4.73 -12.92 -60.12
N ILE A 9 -4.44 -12.34 -58.95
CA ILE A 9 -3.89 -13.09 -57.80
C ILE A 9 -4.89 -13.01 -56.65
N SER A 10 -5.47 -14.15 -56.34
CA SER A 10 -6.40 -14.39 -55.22
C SER A 10 -5.64 -14.41 -53.89
N SER A 11 -6.14 -13.67 -52.88
CA SER A 11 -5.64 -13.77 -51.51
C SER A 11 -6.31 -14.96 -50.80
N SER A 12 -5.54 -15.99 -50.46
CA SER A 12 -6.01 -17.05 -49.56
C SER A 12 -5.92 -16.58 -48.09
N ARG A 13 -7.07 -16.26 -47.46
CA ARG A 13 -7.15 -16.12 -46.01
C ARG A 13 -7.20 -17.52 -45.38
N GLN A 14 -6.21 -17.86 -44.56
CA GLN A 14 -6.34 -19.01 -43.67
C GLN A 14 -7.37 -18.71 -42.56
N PRO A 15 -8.28 -19.65 -42.23
CA PRO A 15 -9.22 -19.47 -41.14
C PRO A 15 -8.52 -19.68 -39.79
N THR A 16 -8.57 -18.66 -38.93
CA THR A 16 -8.18 -18.76 -37.53
C THR A 16 -9.10 -19.74 -36.81
N LYS A 17 -8.56 -20.86 -36.31
CA LYS A 17 -9.32 -21.83 -35.50
C LYS A 17 -9.86 -21.14 -34.23
N PRO A 18 -11.17 -21.24 -33.93
CA PRO A 18 -11.71 -20.66 -32.71
C PRO A 18 -11.20 -21.42 -31.48
N PHE A 19 -10.74 -20.68 -30.47
CA PHE A 19 -10.32 -21.22 -29.18
C PHE A 19 -11.45 -22.09 -28.56
N PRO A 20 -11.17 -23.34 -28.14
CA PRO A 20 -12.20 -24.25 -27.67
C PRO A 20 -12.88 -23.71 -26.40
N LYS A 21 -14.20 -23.53 -26.44
CA LYS A 21 -15.04 -22.99 -25.34
C LYS A 21 -14.85 -23.74 -24.01
N LYS A 22 -14.53 -25.04 -24.04
CA LYS A 22 -14.22 -25.86 -22.86
C LYS A 22 -12.94 -25.44 -22.12
N LEU A 23 -11.96 -24.86 -22.81
CA LEU A 23 -10.71 -24.42 -22.18
C LEU A 23 -10.89 -23.08 -21.46
N LYS A 24 -11.70 -22.17 -22.02
CA LYS A 24 -12.08 -20.91 -21.37
C LYS A 24 -12.85 -21.13 -20.07
N SER A 25 -13.78 -22.10 -20.02
CA SER A 25 -14.52 -22.39 -18.78
C SER A 25 -13.63 -23.05 -17.71
N LYS A 26 -12.70 -23.94 -18.11
CA LYS A 26 -11.73 -24.57 -17.19
C LYS A 26 -10.78 -23.55 -16.56
N ILE A 27 -10.22 -22.63 -17.37
CA ILE A 27 -9.33 -21.57 -16.88
C ILE A 27 -10.07 -20.59 -15.96
N LYS A 28 -11.33 -20.25 -16.28
CA LYS A 28 -12.15 -19.36 -15.44
C LYS A 28 -12.51 -20.02 -14.11
N HIS A 29 -12.89 -21.30 -14.10
CA HIS A 29 -13.16 -22.05 -12.87
C HIS A 29 -11.91 -22.25 -12.01
N GLN A 30 -10.75 -22.53 -12.62
CA GLN A 30 -9.51 -22.76 -11.89
C GLN A 30 -8.94 -21.47 -11.27
N LYS A 31 -9.06 -20.32 -11.95
CA LYS A 31 -8.71 -19.01 -11.38
C LYS A 31 -9.61 -18.61 -10.19
N PHE A 32 -10.92 -18.83 -10.29
CA PHE A 32 -11.85 -18.56 -9.19
C PHE A 32 -11.65 -19.51 -8.00
N SER A 33 -11.32 -20.78 -8.26
CA SER A 33 -10.97 -21.76 -7.23
C SER A 33 -9.76 -21.31 -6.41
N ASN A 34 -8.69 -20.89 -7.08
CA ASN A 34 -7.44 -20.51 -6.42
C ASN A 34 -7.58 -19.22 -5.58
N PHE A 35 -8.39 -18.24 -6.03
CA PHE A 35 -8.66 -17.02 -5.28
C PHE A 35 -9.51 -17.28 -4.02
N ASN A 36 -10.56 -18.09 -4.15
CA ASN A 36 -11.41 -18.44 -3.01
C ASN A 36 -10.66 -19.36 -2.02
N GLU A 37 -9.78 -20.23 -2.50
CA GLU A 37 -8.93 -21.07 -1.66
C GLU A 37 -7.87 -20.24 -0.92
N LEU A 38 -7.30 -19.21 -1.56
CA LEU A 38 -6.40 -18.25 -0.93
C LEU A 38 -7.10 -17.44 0.17
N LEU A 39 -8.29 -16.87 -0.13
CA LEU A 39 -9.12 -16.19 0.86
C LEU A 39 -9.48 -17.11 2.02
N SER A 40 -9.85 -18.35 1.74
CA SER A 40 -10.15 -19.36 2.76
C SER A 40 -8.94 -19.67 3.63
N ARG A 41 -7.74 -19.83 3.05
CA ARG A 41 -6.50 -20.10 3.79
C ARG A 41 -6.04 -18.91 4.64
N VAL A 42 -6.16 -17.68 4.14
CA VAL A 42 -5.90 -16.45 4.90
C VAL A 42 -6.90 -16.31 6.05
N CYS A 43 -8.19 -16.50 5.79
CA CYS A 43 -9.24 -16.47 6.82
C CYS A 43 -9.04 -17.57 7.89
N VAL A 44 -8.68 -18.79 7.49
CA VAL A 44 -8.40 -19.90 8.42
C VAL A 44 -7.16 -19.60 9.26
N PHE A 45 -6.11 -19.01 8.68
CA PHE A 45 -4.88 -18.70 9.41
C PHE A 45 -5.04 -17.53 10.40
N LEU A 46 -5.76 -16.48 10.01
CA LEU A 46 -6.15 -15.40 10.92
C LEU A 46 -7.04 -15.93 12.05
N SER A 47 -7.99 -16.83 11.74
CA SER A 47 -8.83 -17.48 12.74
C SER A 47 -8.04 -18.37 13.71
N PHE A 48 -6.96 -19.02 13.25
CA PHE A 48 -6.10 -19.86 14.09
C PHE A 48 -5.19 -19.04 15.02
N SER A 49 -4.72 -17.87 14.57
CA SER A 49 -3.92 -16.94 15.39
C SER A 49 -4.77 -16.23 16.45
N ILE A 50 -6.06 -16.00 16.17
CA ILE A 50 -7.01 -15.37 17.11
C ILE A 50 -7.51 -16.35 18.19
N SER A 51 -7.55 -17.66 17.91
CA SER A 51 -8.20 -18.65 18.79
C SER A 51 -7.31 -19.26 19.89
N LYS A 52 -5.98 -19.03 19.90
CA LYS A 52 -5.08 -19.53 20.96
C LYS A 52 -4.01 -18.50 21.35
N PRO A 53 -4.31 -17.53 22.24
CA PRO A 53 -3.38 -16.49 22.64
C PRO A 53 -2.33 -16.93 23.69
N SER A 54 -2.41 -18.17 24.22
CA SER A 54 -1.71 -18.57 25.44
C SER A 54 -0.46 -19.45 25.25
N GLN A 55 -0.04 -19.73 24.02
CA GLN A 55 1.22 -20.45 23.80
C GLN A 55 2.32 -19.45 23.48
N THR A 56 3.25 -19.27 24.41
CA THR A 56 4.54 -18.64 24.18
C THR A 56 5.23 -19.37 23.03
N LEU A 57 5.09 -18.85 21.81
CA LEU A 57 5.86 -19.29 20.67
C LEU A 57 7.31 -18.87 20.93
N ASP A 58 8.21 -19.85 21.09
CA ASP A 58 9.64 -19.60 21.09
C ASP A 58 10.00 -18.77 19.84
N LEU A 59 10.86 -17.77 20.04
CA LEU A 59 11.30 -16.81 19.04
C LEU A 59 11.74 -17.50 17.74
N TRP A 60 12.33 -18.70 17.84
CA TRP A 60 12.75 -19.48 16.67
C TRP A 60 11.59 -20.08 15.86
N SER A 61 10.55 -20.56 16.56
CA SER A 61 9.30 -21.04 15.96
C SER A 61 8.48 -19.90 15.34
N PHE A 62 8.52 -18.73 15.98
CA PHE A 62 7.92 -17.50 15.47
C PHE A 62 8.67 -16.98 14.24
N LEU A 63 10.00 -16.87 14.27
CA LEU A 63 10.82 -16.44 13.14
C LEU A 63 10.71 -17.38 11.94
N LYS A 64 10.58 -18.70 12.14
CA LYS A 64 10.25 -19.64 11.06
C LYS A 64 8.87 -19.40 10.46
N ARG A 65 7.87 -19.07 11.28
CA ARG A 65 6.50 -18.77 10.82
C ARG A 65 6.41 -17.39 10.16
N ALA A 66 7.09 -16.38 10.67
CA ALA A 66 7.21 -15.06 10.06
C ALA A 66 8.03 -15.15 8.76
N SER A 67 9.08 -15.96 8.71
CA SER A 67 9.79 -16.30 7.47
C SER A 67 8.87 -17.01 6.48
N PHE A 68 8.01 -17.95 6.92
CA PHE A 68 7.02 -18.60 6.06
C PHE A 68 5.95 -17.62 5.57
N LEU A 69 5.46 -16.71 6.40
CA LEU A 69 4.48 -15.68 6.02
C LEU A 69 5.07 -14.62 5.09
N LEU A 70 6.30 -14.17 5.34
CA LEU A 70 7.04 -13.34 4.40
C LEU A 70 7.29 -14.12 3.12
N LYS A 71 7.60 -15.42 3.18
CA LYS A 71 7.76 -16.25 1.99
C LYS A 71 6.44 -16.44 1.24
N GLU A 72 5.30 -16.57 1.91
CA GLU A 72 3.98 -16.77 1.28
C GLU A 72 3.36 -15.45 0.79
N GLU A 73 3.46 -14.33 1.50
CA GLU A 73 3.00 -13.02 0.98
C GLU A 73 3.92 -12.49 -0.12
N PHE A 74 5.23 -12.64 0.03
CA PHE A 74 6.21 -12.35 -1.02
C PHE A 74 6.07 -13.33 -2.19
N SER A 75 5.82 -14.62 -1.93
CA SER A 75 5.54 -15.60 -2.97
C SER A 75 4.18 -15.35 -3.60
N VAL A 76 3.13 -14.89 -2.93
CA VAL A 76 1.85 -14.57 -3.58
C VAL A 76 2.01 -13.38 -4.50
N TYR A 77 2.77 -12.34 -4.14
CA TYR A 77 3.04 -11.22 -5.05
C TYR A 77 3.96 -11.61 -6.21
N VAL A 78 5.05 -12.34 -5.92
CA VAL A 78 5.95 -12.90 -6.95
C VAL A 78 5.19 -13.90 -7.83
N TYR A 79 4.27 -14.69 -7.30
CA TYR A 79 3.46 -15.66 -8.04
C TYR A 79 2.33 -14.98 -8.80
N LEU A 80 1.68 -13.93 -8.30
CA LEU A 80 0.69 -13.15 -9.06
C LEU A 80 1.36 -12.42 -10.22
N SER A 81 2.51 -11.77 -9.98
CA SER A 81 3.31 -11.11 -11.01
C SER A 81 3.84 -12.12 -12.03
N MET A 82 4.35 -13.28 -11.59
CA MET A 82 4.81 -14.36 -12.48
C MET A 82 3.66 -15.05 -13.22
N GLU A 83 2.47 -15.21 -12.63
CA GLU A 83 1.33 -15.89 -13.26
C GLU A 83 0.58 -14.97 -14.23
N VAL A 84 0.54 -13.65 -13.98
CA VAL A 84 0.17 -12.64 -14.98
C VAL A 84 1.11 -12.70 -16.17
N MET A 85 2.43 -12.81 -15.94
CA MET A 85 3.42 -12.99 -17.01
C MET A 85 3.31 -14.34 -17.73
N LYS A 86 2.94 -15.43 -17.05
CA LYS A 86 2.75 -16.76 -17.64
C LYS A 86 1.42 -16.91 -18.40
N GLY A 87 0.41 -16.08 -18.08
CA GLY A 87 -0.94 -16.15 -18.64
C GLY A 87 -1.12 -15.62 -20.06
N GLY A 88 -0.03 -15.25 -20.76
CA GLY A 88 -0.08 -14.77 -22.14
C GLY A 88 -0.55 -13.33 -22.33
N ILE A 89 -0.74 -12.57 -21.23
CA ILE A 89 -0.95 -11.12 -21.29
C ILE A 89 0.38 -10.48 -20.88
N GLN A 90 1.18 -10.08 -21.87
CA GLN A 90 2.35 -9.23 -21.62
C GLN A 90 1.82 -7.84 -21.23
N VAL A 91 1.79 -7.58 -19.92
CA VAL A 91 1.53 -6.23 -19.38
C VAL A 91 2.88 -5.53 -19.28
N SER A 92 2.94 -4.29 -19.74
CA SER A 92 4.18 -3.51 -19.71
C SER A 92 4.53 -3.09 -18.27
N ASP A 93 5.83 -2.88 -18.00
CA ASP A 93 6.29 -2.48 -16.67
C ASP A 93 5.71 -1.11 -16.26
N GLU A 94 5.34 -0.25 -17.23
CA GLU A 94 4.68 1.04 -17.00
C GLU A 94 3.24 0.85 -16.50
N ILE A 95 2.48 -0.05 -17.13
CA ILE A 95 1.11 -0.37 -16.71
C ILE A 95 1.14 -1.02 -15.32
N LEU A 96 2.07 -1.94 -15.08
CA LEU A 96 2.23 -2.55 -13.75
C LEU A 96 2.66 -1.53 -12.70
N GLY A 97 3.63 -0.67 -13.01
CA GLY A 97 4.10 0.40 -12.12
C GLY A 97 3.00 1.37 -11.71
N THR A 98 2.09 1.66 -12.64
CA THR A 98 0.99 2.59 -12.40
C THR A 98 -0.16 1.94 -11.61
N PHE A 99 -0.60 0.74 -12.02
CA PHE A 99 -1.84 0.15 -11.52
C PHE A 99 -1.66 -0.90 -10.42
N ALA A 100 -0.48 -1.51 -10.26
CA ALA A 100 -0.28 -2.52 -9.22
C ALA A 100 -0.41 -1.94 -7.80
N PRO A 101 0.20 -0.79 -7.44
CA PRO A 101 -0.01 -0.19 -6.12
C PRO A 101 -1.47 0.18 -5.86
N ILE A 102 -2.19 0.68 -6.87
CA ILE A 102 -3.64 0.99 -6.78
C ILE A 102 -4.45 -0.27 -6.50
N ALA A 103 -4.20 -1.36 -7.22
CA ALA A 103 -4.89 -2.62 -6.98
C ALA A 103 -4.60 -3.17 -5.57
N VAL A 104 -3.33 -3.11 -5.14
CA VAL A 104 -2.90 -3.52 -3.80
C VAL A 104 -3.58 -2.67 -2.72
N TYR A 105 -3.69 -1.36 -2.91
CA TYR A 105 -4.39 -0.46 -2.00
C TYR A 105 -5.82 -0.94 -1.71
N TRP A 106 -6.60 -1.20 -2.76
CA TRP A 106 -8.01 -1.58 -2.61
C TRP A 106 -8.17 -3.01 -2.09
N ILE A 107 -7.31 -3.95 -2.51
CA ILE A 107 -7.32 -5.31 -1.98
C ILE A 107 -7.02 -5.29 -0.47
N TYR A 108 -5.95 -4.62 -0.06
CA TYR A 108 -5.51 -4.60 1.33
C TYR A 108 -6.47 -3.81 2.22
N SER A 109 -7.00 -2.69 1.72
CA SER A 109 -8.10 -1.98 2.39
C SER A 109 -9.34 -2.85 2.55
N GLY A 110 -9.69 -3.62 1.52
CA GLY A 110 -10.81 -4.56 1.56
C GLY A 110 -10.63 -5.67 2.61
N ILE A 111 -9.41 -6.20 2.77
CA ILE A 111 -9.08 -7.15 3.84
C ILE A 111 -9.35 -6.51 5.20
N TYR A 112 -8.90 -5.28 5.44
CA TYR A 112 -9.15 -4.59 6.70
C TYR A 112 -10.64 -4.29 6.96
N VAL A 113 -11.41 -3.99 5.91
CA VAL A 113 -12.87 -3.86 6.02
C VAL A 113 -13.52 -5.18 6.43
N LEU A 114 -13.09 -6.31 5.87
CA LEU A 114 -13.58 -7.64 6.25
C LEU A 114 -13.18 -8.01 7.69
N LEU A 115 -11.98 -7.61 8.12
CA LEU A 115 -11.52 -7.74 9.51
C LEU A 115 -12.18 -6.72 10.45
N GLY A 116 -12.95 -5.77 9.93
CA GLY A 116 -13.57 -4.71 10.73
C GLY A 116 -14.52 -5.22 11.80
N SER A 117 -14.99 -6.47 11.74
CA SER A 117 -15.80 -7.14 12.78
C SER A 117 -15.02 -7.47 14.07
N LEU A 118 -13.69 -7.32 14.04
CA LEU A 118 -12.80 -7.55 15.18
C LEU A 118 -12.81 -6.36 16.16
N ASP A 119 -13.97 -6.03 16.71
CA ASP A 119 -14.18 -4.86 17.58
C ASP A 119 -13.26 -4.84 18.81
N ASN A 120 -12.86 -6.02 19.30
CA ASN A 120 -11.92 -6.20 20.41
C ASN A 120 -10.47 -5.76 20.12
N TYR A 121 -10.15 -5.45 18.87
CA TYR A 121 -8.83 -5.00 18.45
C TYR A 121 -8.83 -3.58 17.89
N ARG A 122 -9.98 -2.89 17.88
CA ARG A 122 -10.07 -1.53 17.33
C ARG A 122 -9.52 -0.49 18.31
N LEU A 123 -8.89 0.55 17.76
CA LEU A 123 -8.45 1.74 18.51
C LEU A 123 -9.62 2.70 18.82
N HIS A 124 -10.66 2.68 17.98
CA HIS A 124 -11.89 3.46 18.14
C HIS A 124 -13.12 2.59 17.94
N THR A 125 -14.25 2.93 18.58
CA THR A 125 -15.50 2.20 18.31
C THR A 125 -15.96 2.49 16.89
N ARG A 126 -16.81 1.62 16.31
CA ARG A 126 -17.46 1.94 15.03
C ARG A 126 -18.31 3.20 15.11
N LYS A 127 -18.97 3.40 16.26
CA LYS A 127 -19.71 4.62 16.56
C LYS A 127 -18.80 5.85 16.49
N ASP A 128 -17.60 5.80 17.09
CA ASP A 128 -16.63 6.88 16.98
C ASP A 128 -16.20 7.12 15.54
N GLU A 129 -15.92 6.06 14.76
CA GLU A 129 -15.57 6.17 13.35
C GLU A 129 -16.68 6.83 12.51
N ASP A 130 -17.94 6.51 12.78
CA ASP A 130 -19.08 7.03 12.03
C ASP A 130 -19.51 8.44 12.48
N GLU A 131 -19.33 8.78 13.76
CA GLU A 131 -19.80 10.06 14.33
C GLU A 131 -18.71 11.15 14.39
N LYS A 132 -17.42 10.79 14.57
CA LYS A 132 -16.34 11.78 14.73
C LYS A 132 -15.70 12.21 13.41
N ASN A 133 -15.79 11.38 12.38
CA ASN A 133 -15.27 11.73 11.07
C ASN A 133 -16.17 12.77 10.40
N LEU A 134 -15.55 13.81 9.83
CA LEU A 134 -16.25 14.99 9.32
C LEU A 134 -16.74 14.84 7.87
N ILE A 135 -16.49 13.68 7.27
CA ILE A 135 -16.78 13.40 5.86
C ILE A 135 -17.34 11.98 5.72
N PRO A 136 -18.40 11.77 4.92
CA PRO A 136 -18.95 10.43 4.73
C PRO A 136 -17.99 9.55 3.92
N LYS A 137 -17.98 8.25 4.24
CA LYS A 137 -17.13 7.22 3.59
C LYS A 137 -17.24 7.20 2.06
N LYS A 138 -18.42 7.51 1.51
CA LYS A 138 -18.63 7.62 0.05
C LYS A 138 -17.77 8.72 -0.58
N ASP A 139 -17.67 9.87 0.06
CA ASP A 139 -16.87 10.98 -0.46
C ASP A 139 -15.38 10.76 -0.24
N VAL A 140 -15.03 10.00 0.79
CA VAL A 140 -13.66 9.50 0.99
C VAL A 140 -13.23 8.59 -0.14
N ILE A 141 -14.06 7.61 -0.51
CA ILE A 141 -13.80 6.74 -1.67
C ILE A 141 -13.63 7.55 -2.96
N LYS A 142 -14.50 8.54 -3.21
CA LYS A 142 -14.35 9.43 -4.38
C LYS A 142 -13.05 10.22 -4.35
N GLY A 143 -12.67 10.76 -3.18
CA GLY A 143 -11.42 11.50 -3.00
C GLY A 143 -10.20 10.65 -3.28
N VAL A 144 -10.15 9.44 -2.74
CA VAL A 144 -9.07 8.47 -2.98
C VAL A 144 -8.98 8.10 -4.47
N LEU A 145 -10.12 7.81 -5.11
CA LEU A 145 -10.15 7.51 -6.54
C LEU A 145 -9.70 8.70 -7.39
N LEU A 146 -10.06 9.93 -7.02
CA LEU A 146 -9.60 11.14 -7.69
C LEU A 146 -8.08 11.30 -7.55
N GLN A 147 -7.53 11.13 -6.34
CA GLN A 147 -6.09 11.19 -6.10
C GLN A 147 -5.35 10.13 -6.92
N GLN A 148 -5.81 8.87 -6.90
CA GLN A 148 -5.23 7.78 -7.68
C GLN A 148 -5.31 8.04 -9.20
N ALA A 149 -6.41 8.63 -9.69
CA ALA A 149 -6.53 9.02 -11.08
C ALA A 149 -5.52 10.11 -11.46
N VAL A 150 -5.35 11.14 -10.63
CA VAL A 150 -4.33 12.18 -10.83
C VAL A 150 -2.93 11.58 -10.84
N GLN A 151 -2.61 10.73 -9.86
CA GLN A 151 -1.31 10.04 -9.79
C GLN A 151 -1.05 9.16 -11.03
N ALA A 152 -2.06 8.42 -11.50
CA ALA A 152 -1.95 7.60 -12.70
C ALA A 152 -1.74 8.42 -13.98
N ILE A 153 -2.42 9.57 -14.10
CA ILE A 153 -2.23 10.52 -15.21
C ILE A 153 -0.81 11.09 -15.17
N VAL A 154 -0.35 11.56 -14.01
CA VAL A 154 1.00 12.12 -13.86
C VAL A 154 2.08 11.08 -14.17
N ALA A 155 1.94 9.86 -13.65
CA ALA A 155 2.85 8.76 -13.96
C ALA A 155 2.88 8.48 -15.48
N SER A 156 1.71 8.38 -16.11
CA SER A 156 1.59 8.12 -17.55
C SER A 156 2.22 9.22 -18.40
N LEU A 157 2.03 10.50 -18.03
CA LEU A 157 2.65 11.64 -18.70
C LEU A 157 4.17 11.65 -18.53
N LEU A 158 4.66 11.39 -17.31
CA LEU A 158 6.10 11.27 -17.06
C LEU A 158 6.70 10.18 -17.95
N PHE A 159 6.10 9.00 -18.01
CA PHE A 159 6.54 7.93 -18.89
C PHE A 159 6.49 8.33 -20.38
N ALA A 160 5.45 9.02 -20.83
CA ALA A 160 5.37 9.47 -22.22
C ALA A 160 6.49 10.45 -22.59
N VAL A 161 6.93 11.28 -21.65
CA VAL A 161 8.02 12.24 -21.84
C VAL A 161 9.40 11.60 -21.70
N THR A 162 9.56 10.61 -20.80
CA THR A 162 10.85 9.94 -20.54
C THR A 162 11.06 8.66 -21.35
N GLY A 163 10.02 8.19 -22.06
CA GLY A 163 9.94 6.89 -22.73
C GLY A 163 10.76 6.75 -24.01
N SER A 164 11.67 7.68 -24.29
CA SER A 164 12.56 7.65 -25.46
C SER A 164 14.00 7.25 -25.14
N ASP A 165 14.40 7.19 -23.86
CA ASP A 165 15.84 7.10 -23.50
C ASP A 165 16.26 5.79 -22.79
N ASN A 166 15.38 4.79 -22.66
CA ASN A 166 15.70 3.55 -21.94
C ASN A 166 15.95 2.33 -22.84
N GLU A 167 16.88 2.46 -23.79
CA GLU A 167 17.62 1.33 -24.35
C GLU A 167 18.91 1.05 -23.55
N ALA A 168 18.84 0.86 -22.22
CA ALA A 168 20.02 0.39 -21.47
C ALA A 168 19.66 -0.13 -20.07
N ALA A 169 19.06 -1.31 -19.96
CA ALA A 169 19.23 -2.18 -18.79
C ALA A 169 18.74 -3.61 -19.08
N GLN A 170 19.16 -4.20 -20.21
CA GLN A 170 19.05 -5.64 -20.36
C GLN A 170 20.15 -6.32 -19.53
N GLY A 171 19.73 -7.14 -18.55
CA GLY A 171 20.35 -8.46 -18.43
C GLY A 171 21.25 -8.76 -17.23
N GLN A 172 21.10 -8.11 -16.07
CA GLN A 172 21.70 -8.67 -14.85
C GLN A 172 20.73 -8.65 -13.67
N GLN A 173 20.37 -9.84 -13.19
CA GLN A 173 19.57 -10.00 -11.99
C GLN A 173 20.35 -9.43 -10.82
N ALA A 174 19.89 -8.30 -10.27
CA ALA A 174 20.53 -7.67 -9.12
C ALA A 174 20.66 -8.70 -7.99
N SER A 175 21.83 -8.77 -7.36
CA SER A 175 22.02 -9.65 -6.21
C SER A 175 21.02 -9.27 -5.11
N PHE A 176 20.62 -10.23 -4.29
CA PHE A 176 19.69 -9.98 -3.18
C PHE A 176 20.17 -8.83 -2.27
N ILE A 177 21.49 -8.71 -2.07
CA ILE A 177 22.10 -7.62 -1.28
C ILE A 177 21.90 -6.27 -1.96
N VAL A 178 22.08 -6.18 -3.28
CA VAL A 178 21.85 -4.93 -4.03
C VAL A 178 20.38 -4.54 -3.94
N LEU A 179 19.46 -5.48 -4.15
CA LEU A 179 18.03 -5.21 -4.05
C LEU A 179 17.64 -4.76 -2.62
N ALA A 180 18.12 -5.45 -1.59
CA ALA A 180 17.88 -5.08 -0.20
C ALA A 180 18.39 -3.67 0.12
N ARG A 181 19.61 -3.32 -0.36
CA ARG A 181 20.17 -1.98 -0.23
C ARG A 181 19.31 -0.94 -0.94
N GLN A 182 18.87 -1.21 -2.17
CA GLN A 182 18.02 -0.29 -2.94
C GLN A 182 16.69 -0.03 -2.23
N LEU A 183 16.02 -1.08 -1.75
CA LEU A 183 14.78 -0.96 -0.99
C LEU A 183 14.99 -0.18 0.31
N PHE A 184 16.10 -0.43 1.02
CA PHE A 184 16.42 0.31 2.24
C PHE A 184 16.67 1.81 1.98
N VAL A 185 17.47 2.14 0.97
CA VAL A 185 17.69 3.53 0.56
C VAL A 185 16.36 4.20 0.19
N ALA A 186 15.50 3.51 -0.55
CA ALA A 186 14.20 4.03 -0.92
C ALA A 186 13.28 4.28 0.29
N MET A 187 13.27 3.39 1.29
CA MET A 187 12.55 3.62 2.55
C MET A 187 13.06 4.88 3.26
N VAL A 188 14.38 5.03 3.40
CA VAL A 188 14.99 6.20 4.06
C VAL A 188 14.67 7.50 3.31
N VAL A 189 14.78 7.50 1.98
CA VAL A 189 14.47 8.68 1.15
C VAL A 189 13.00 9.05 1.26
N LEU A 190 12.10 8.07 1.13
CA LEU A 190 10.66 8.29 1.22
C LEU A 190 10.27 8.83 2.60
N ASP A 191 10.72 8.20 3.69
CA ASP A 191 10.47 8.64 5.06
C ASP A 191 10.98 10.07 5.31
N THR A 192 12.17 10.38 4.79
CA THR A 192 12.76 11.72 4.93
C THR A 192 11.89 12.76 4.24
N TRP A 193 11.53 12.53 2.98
CA TRP A 193 10.70 13.45 2.23
C TRP A 193 9.33 13.64 2.89
N GLN A 194 8.66 12.53 3.21
CA GLN A 194 7.34 12.52 3.83
C GLN A 194 7.36 13.23 5.18
N TYR A 195 8.32 12.96 6.06
CA TYR A 195 8.42 13.63 7.35
C TYR A 195 8.50 15.16 7.21
N PHE A 196 9.46 15.66 6.42
CA PHE A 196 9.70 17.09 6.32
C PHE A 196 8.52 17.81 5.68
N MET A 197 7.94 17.23 4.63
CA MET A 197 6.80 17.85 3.96
C MET A 197 5.52 17.78 4.78
N HIS A 198 5.26 16.65 5.46
CA HIS A 198 4.12 16.50 6.35
C HIS A 198 4.20 17.48 7.52
N ARG A 199 5.36 17.56 8.19
CA ARG A 199 5.61 18.54 9.25
C ARG A 199 5.45 19.98 8.73
N TYR A 200 5.98 20.28 7.55
CA TYR A 200 5.85 21.62 6.96
C TYR A 200 4.39 21.98 6.68
N MET A 201 3.58 21.05 6.16
CA MET A 201 2.15 21.28 5.93
C MET A 201 1.39 21.54 7.22
N HIS A 202 1.77 20.92 8.34
CA HIS A 202 1.21 21.22 9.66
C HIS A 202 1.63 22.60 10.21
N HIS A 203 2.88 23.00 10.00
CA HIS A 203 3.39 24.28 10.53
C HIS A 203 2.94 25.48 9.69
N ASN A 204 2.81 25.30 8.38
CA ASN A 204 2.33 26.35 7.48
C ASN A 204 0.80 26.46 7.55
N LYS A 205 0.30 27.54 8.17
CA LYS A 205 -1.15 27.77 8.37
C LYS A 205 -1.97 27.71 7.07
N PHE A 206 -1.41 28.16 5.95
CA PHE A 206 -2.10 28.13 4.66
C PHE A 206 -2.24 26.69 4.15
N LEU A 207 -1.13 25.95 4.14
CA LEU A 207 -1.12 24.55 3.68
C LEU A 207 -1.95 23.67 4.60
N TYR A 208 -1.88 23.85 5.92
CA TYR A 208 -2.74 23.14 6.85
C TYR A 208 -4.21 23.42 6.53
N ARG A 209 -4.63 24.69 6.51
CA ARG A 209 -6.05 25.04 6.37
C ARG A 209 -6.65 24.60 5.03
N HIS A 210 -5.92 24.67 3.93
CA HIS A 210 -6.50 24.46 2.60
C HIS A 210 -6.12 23.14 1.93
N VAL A 211 -5.08 22.47 2.42
CA VAL A 211 -4.55 21.25 1.81
C VAL A 211 -4.65 20.11 2.82
N HIS A 212 -3.83 20.16 3.88
CA HIS A 212 -3.66 19.01 4.78
C HIS A 212 -4.83 18.76 5.74
N SER A 213 -5.61 19.79 6.07
CA SER A 213 -6.82 19.63 6.88
C SER A 213 -7.87 18.75 6.22
N GLN A 214 -7.82 18.54 4.89
CA GLN A 214 -8.70 17.59 4.21
C GLN A 214 -8.44 16.17 4.71
N HIS A 215 -7.17 15.78 4.86
CA HIS A 215 -6.80 14.48 5.41
C HIS A 215 -7.27 14.34 6.86
N HIS A 216 -7.03 15.36 7.68
CA HIS A 216 -7.47 15.43 9.09
C HIS A 216 -8.99 15.59 9.29
N ARG A 217 -9.81 15.57 8.22
CA ARG A 217 -11.27 15.35 8.36
C ARG A 217 -11.57 13.93 8.84
N LEU A 218 -10.61 13.01 8.69
CA LEU A 218 -10.66 11.64 9.20
C LEU A 218 -10.02 11.55 10.59
N VAL A 219 -10.67 12.14 11.59
CA VAL A 219 -10.22 12.14 13.00
C VAL A 219 -10.03 10.72 13.56
N VAL A 220 -10.81 9.76 13.07
CA VAL A 220 -10.67 8.33 13.38
C VAL A 220 -10.21 7.63 12.10
N PRO A 221 -8.90 7.34 11.95
CA PRO A 221 -8.36 6.70 10.76
C PRO A 221 -8.95 5.31 10.52
N TYR A 222 -9.12 4.98 9.24
CA TYR A 222 -9.49 3.65 8.78
C TYR A 222 -8.81 3.34 7.43
N ALA A 223 -8.68 2.04 7.12
CA ALA A 223 -7.80 1.53 6.06
C ALA A 223 -7.98 2.19 4.68
N PHE A 224 -9.19 2.24 4.14
CA PHE A 224 -9.43 2.84 2.81
C PHE A 224 -9.43 4.38 2.81
N GLY A 225 -9.28 5.01 3.98
CA GLY A 225 -9.09 6.45 4.13
C GLY A 225 -7.61 6.88 4.11
N ALA A 226 -6.67 5.93 4.02
CA ALA A 226 -5.24 6.21 4.13
C ALA A 226 -4.71 7.16 3.05
N LEU A 227 -5.29 7.10 1.84
CA LEU A 227 -5.00 8.03 0.74
C LEU A 227 -6.18 8.97 0.50
N TYR A 228 -6.88 9.40 1.54
CA TYR A 228 -7.81 10.51 1.42
C TYR A 228 -7.09 11.82 1.72
N ASN A 229 -6.51 12.42 0.70
CA ASN A 229 -5.84 13.71 0.82
C ASN A 229 -6.27 14.68 -0.31
N HIS A 230 -5.88 15.94 -0.15
CA HIS A 230 -6.07 16.92 -1.22
C HIS A 230 -5.15 16.56 -2.40
N PRO A 231 -5.56 16.66 -3.69
CA PRO A 231 -4.71 16.23 -4.81
C PRO A 231 -3.29 16.84 -4.84
N LEU A 232 -3.15 18.10 -4.41
CA LEU A 232 -1.85 18.76 -4.25
C LEU A 232 -0.96 18.09 -3.19
N GLU A 233 -1.56 17.61 -2.10
CA GLU A 233 -0.86 16.84 -1.07
C GLU A 233 -0.37 15.52 -1.62
N GLY A 234 -1.24 14.74 -2.28
CA GLY A 234 -0.85 13.49 -2.91
C GLY A 234 0.24 13.66 -3.99
N LEU A 235 0.24 14.79 -4.72
CA LEU A 235 1.31 15.12 -5.65
C LEU A 235 2.64 15.38 -4.93
N ILE A 236 2.62 16.24 -3.90
CA ILE A 236 3.84 16.66 -3.20
C ILE A 236 4.41 15.53 -2.33
N LEU A 237 3.57 14.86 -1.55
CA LEU A 237 4.01 13.80 -0.63
C LEU A 237 4.28 12.49 -1.39
N ASP A 238 3.30 11.99 -2.14
CA ASP A 238 3.39 10.63 -2.70
C ASP A 238 4.13 10.62 -4.04
N THR A 239 3.77 11.51 -4.97
CA THR A 239 4.37 11.49 -6.32
C THR A 239 5.82 11.98 -6.30
N VAL A 240 6.10 13.15 -5.71
CA VAL A 240 7.48 13.65 -5.64
C VAL A 240 8.33 12.79 -4.70
N GLY A 241 7.80 12.40 -3.53
CA GLY A 241 8.51 11.51 -2.60
C GLY A 241 8.82 10.15 -3.22
N GLY A 242 7.86 9.55 -3.93
CA GLY A 242 8.05 8.31 -4.67
C GLY A 242 9.08 8.45 -5.79
N ALA A 243 9.02 9.52 -6.59
CA ALA A 243 10.00 9.79 -7.63
C ALA A 243 11.42 9.92 -7.07
N LEU A 244 11.60 10.65 -5.96
CA LEU A 244 12.90 10.77 -5.29
C LEU A 244 13.40 9.40 -4.77
N ALA A 245 12.51 8.61 -4.15
CA ALA A 245 12.86 7.28 -3.66
C ALA A 245 13.27 6.33 -4.80
N PHE A 246 12.57 6.39 -5.94
CA PHE A 246 12.92 5.63 -7.15
C PHE A 246 14.29 6.04 -7.71
N LEU A 247 14.49 7.34 -7.96
CA LEU A 247 15.71 7.85 -8.58
C LEU A 247 16.94 7.65 -7.70
N LEU A 248 16.86 8.00 -6.41
CA LEU A 248 18.01 7.98 -5.51
C LEU A 248 18.39 6.57 -5.04
N SER A 249 17.45 5.62 -5.05
CA SER A 249 17.79 4.22 -4.80
C SER A 249 18.44 3.53 -6.00
N GLY A 250 18.26 4.06 -7.21
CA GLY A 250 18.72 3.43 -8.45
C GLY A 250 18.07 2.06 -8.70
N MET A 251 16.86 1.84 -8.17
CA MET A 251 16.13 0.59 -8.35
C MET A 251 15.59 0.46 -9.77
N SER A 252 15.41 -0.77 -10.26
CA SER A 252 14.78 -1.00 -11.56
C SER A 252 13.26 -0.71 -11.49
N PRO A 253 12.59 -0.48 -12.64
CA PRO A 253 11.12 -0.35 -12.68
C PRO A 253 10.39 -1.55 -12.04
N ARG A 254 10.93 -2.77 -12.18
CA ARG A 254 10.36 -3.96 -11.54
C ARG A 254 10.53 -3.97 -10.02
N ALA A 255 11.67 -3.51 -9.52
CA ALA A 255 11.88 -3.36 -8.09
C ALA A 255 10.99 -2.25 -7.50
N SER A 256 10.70 -1.20 -8.28
CA SER A 256 9.83 -0.10 -7.84
C SER A 256 8.37 -0.51 -7.75
N ILE A 257 7.88 -1.37 -8.66
CA ILE A 257 6.55 -2.00 -8.56
C ILE A 257 6.38 -2.68 -7.19
N PHE A 258 7.37 -3.49 -6.79
CA PHE A 258 7.38 -4.13 -5.47
C PHE A 258 7.45 -3.11 -4.33
N PHE A 259 8.40 -2.18 -4.39
CA PHE A 259 8.61 -1.19 -3.33
C PHE A 259 7.37 -0.33 -3.08
N PHE A 260 6.75 0.22 -4.13
CA PHE A 260 5.56 1.06 -3.98
C PHE A 260 4.33 0.26 -3.55
N SER A 261 4.19 -0.98 -4.00
CA SER A 261 3.14 -1.87 -3.48
C SER A 261 3.32 -2.13 -1.98
N PHE A 262 4.56 -2.37 -1.54
CA PHE A 262 4.89 -2.54 -0.13
C PHE A 262 4.64 -1.27 0.70
N ALA A 263 5.07 -0.11 0.20
CA ALA A 263 4.80 1.19 0.83
C ALA A 263 3.30 1.46 0.95
N THR A 264 2.51 1.14 -0.08
CA THR A 264 1.05 1.24 -0.05
C THR A 264 0.43 0.34 1.02
N ILE A 265 0.87 -0.92 1.13
CA ILE A 265 0.42 -1.83 2.19
C ILE A 265 0.70 -1.21 3.56
N LYS A 266 1.92 -0.70 3.76
CA LYS A 266 2.33 -0.07 5.02
C LYS A 266 1.48 1.16 5.35
N THR A 267 1.24 2.04 4.39
CA THR A 267 0.35 3.21 4.58
C THR A 267 -1.06 2.80 4.98
N VAL A 268 -1.63 1.77 4.35
CA VAL A 268 -2.97 1.26 4.71
C VAL A 268 -2.98 0.64 6.11
N ASP A 269 -1.93 -0.11 6.47
CA ASP A 269 -1.74 -0.69 7.81
C ASP A 269 -1.69 0.40 8.90
N ASP A 270 -0.94 1.48 8.65
CA ASP A 270 -0.80 2.62 9.58
C ASP A 270 -2.12 3.35 9.82
N HIS A 271 -3.06 3.27 8.89
CA HIS A 271 -4.37 3.91 9.02
C HIS A 271 -5.48 2.92 9.39
N CYS A 272 -5.20 1.63 9.55
CA CYS A 272 -6.26 0.62 9.58
C CYS A 272 -7.20 0.72 10.79
N GLY A 273 -6.80 1.44 11.84
CA GLY A 273 -7.56 1.59 13.09
C GLY A 273 -7.62 0.30 13.92
N LEU A 274 -6.84 -0.71 13.57
CA LEU A 274 -6.76 -2.00 14.27
C LEU A 274 -5.39 -2.21 14.91
N TRP A 275 -5.40 -2.81 16.10
CA TRP A 275 -4.24 -3.33 16.80
C TRP A 275 -4.28 -4.86 16.81
N LEU A 276 -3.90 -5.48 15.69
CA LEU A 276 -3.96 -6.93 15.53
C LEU A 276 -2.78 -7.64 16.23
N PRO A 277 -3.03 -8.74 16.95
CA PRO A 277 -1.98 -9.51 17.60
C PRO A 277 -1.09 -10.17 16.54
N GLY A 278 0.22 -10.00 16.67
CA GLY A 278 1.19 -10.56 15.73
C GLY A 278 1.27 -9.85 14.38
N ASN A 279 0.73 -8.62 14.25
CA ASN A 279 0.96 -7.80 13.07
C ASN A 279 2.47 -7.63 12.84
N LEU A 280 2.98 -8.16 11.73
CA LEU A 280 4.41 -8.13 11.40
C LEU A 280 4.92 -6.69 11.23
N PHE A 281 4.10 -5.78 10.70
CA PHE A 281 4.50 -4.38 10.53
C PHE A 281 4.77 -3.71 11.87
N HIS A 282 3.93 -3.96 12.87
CA HIS A 282 4.12 -3.39 14.21
C HIS A 282 5.39 -3.89 14.91
N ILE A 283 5.92 -5.05 14.49
CA ILE A 283 7.15 -5.64 15.04
C ILE A 283 8.40 -5.01 14.39
N PHE A 284 8.36 -4.79 13.08
CA PHE A 284 9.53 -4.30 12.33
C PHE A 284 9.59 -2.77 12.22
N PHE A 285 8.45 -2.09 12.35
CA PHE A 285 8.32 -0.66 12.11
C PHE A 285 7.74 0.06 13.33
N GLY A 286 8.38 1.18 13.69
CA GLY A 286 7.93 2.03 14.79
C GLY A 286 6.73 2.89 14.43
N ASN A 287 6.54 3.18 13.14
CA ASN A 287 5.30 3.74 12.64
C ASN A 287 4.29 2.60 12.49
N ASN A 288 3.12 2.74 13.10
CA ASN A 288 2.06 1.74 13.13
C ASN A 288 0.71 2.43 13.40
N SER A 289 -0.37 1.64 13.45
CA SER A 289 -1.73 2.16 13.60
C SER A 289 -1.94 3.03 14.83
N ALA A 290 -1.36 2.68 15.99
CA ALA A 290 -1.49 3.48 17.21
C ALA A 290 -0.65 4.77 17.17
N TYR A 291 0.54 4.71 16.58
CA TYR A 291 1.40 5.89 16.37
C TYR A 291 0.70 6.94 15.52
N HIS A 292 0.11 6.49 14.40
CA HIS A 292 -0.57 7.37 13.47
C HIS A 292 -1.95 7.81 13.97
N ASP A 293 -2.66 6.95 14.71
CA ASP A 293 -3.88 7.34 15.41
C ASP A 293 -3.66 8.52 16.35
N ILE A 294 -2.59 8.47 17.18
CA ILE A 294 -2.22 9.58 18.07
C ILE A 294 -2.08 10.89 17.30
N HIS A 295 -1.48 10.86 16.11
CA HIS A 295 -1.30 12.04 15.27
C HIS A 295 -2.63 12.67 14.80
N HIS A 296 -3.60 11.84 14.42
CA HIS A 296 -4.94 12.27 13.98
C HIS A 296 -5.82 12.80 15.12
N GLN A 297 -5.51 12.47 16.37
CA GLN A 297 -6.21 13.04 17.52
C GLN A 297 -5.92 14.55 17.66
N LEU A 298 -6.85 15.30 18.26
CA LEU A 298 -6.81 16.76 18.32
C LEU A 298 -5.48 17.35 18.84
N TYR A 299 -4.90 16.72 19.87
CA TYR A 299 -3.61 17.15 20.46
C TYR A 299 -2.39 16.64 19.68
N GLY A 300 -2.57 15.62 18.82
CA GLY A 300 -1.52 14.94 18.07
C GLY A 300 -1.03 15.67 16.84
N THR A 301 -1.79 16.67 16.37
CA THR A 301 -1.48 17.49 15.18
C THR A 301 -0.12 18.23 15.23
N LYS A 302 0.59 18.17 16.36
CA LYS A 302 1.93 18.74 16.58
C LYS A 302 3.06 17.69 16.64
N TYR A 303 2.73 16.41 16.55
CA TYR A 303 3.65 15.31 16.81
C TYR A 303 3.47 14.17 15.80
N ASN A 304 4.40 13.23 15.78
CA ASN A 304 4.32 11.97 15.05
C ASN A 304 4.14 12.13 13.53
N PHE A 305 4.97 12.97 12.89
CA PHE A 305 4.85 13.30 11.46
C PHE A 305 5.44 12.24 10.50
N SER A 306 6.34 11.38 10.99
CA SER A 306 7.06 10.42 10.14
C SER A 306 6.09 9.42 9.55
N GLN A 307 6.28 9.09 8.27
CA GLN A 307 5.54 8.05 7.55
C GLN A 307 6.32 7.64 6.29
N PRO A 308 6.17 6.41 5.77
CA PRO A 308 5.35 5.33 6.34
C PRO A 308 6.13 4.31 7.21
N PHE A 309 7.47 4.30 7.25
CA PHE A 309 8.19 3.18 7.87
C PHE A 309 8.70 3.45 9.28
N PHE A 310 9.58 4.42 9.45
CA PHE A 310 10.33 4.67 10.67
C PHE A 310 9.82 5.93 11.39
N VAL A 311 10.11 6.04 12.69
CA VAL A 311 9.81 7.24 13.52
C VAL A 311 11.07 8.06 13.80
N THR A 312 12.12 7.82 13.01
CA THR A 312 13.47 8.31 13.27
C THR A 312 13.53 9.83 13.30
N TRP A 313 12.88 10.50 12.34
CA TRP A 313 12.90 11.96 12.27
C TRP A 313 12.13 12.61 13.42
N ASP A 314 11.02 12.04 13.85
CA ASP A 314 10.31 12.50 15.05
C ASP A 314 11.17 12.41 16.30
N ARG A 315 11.98 11.35 16.43
CA ARG A 315 12.91 11.20 17.56
C ARG A 315 14.08 12.18 17.48
N ILE A 316 14.67 12.36 16.30
CA ILE A 316 15.80 13.28 16.09
C ILE A 316 15.39 14.72 16.36
N LEU A 317 14.20 15.13 15.90
CA LEU A 317 13.76 16.52 15.92
C LEU A 317 12.76 16.84 17.04
N GLY A 318 12.60 15.93 18.01
CA GLY A 318 11.80 16.15 19.22
C GLY A 318 10.29 16.26 18.97
N THR A 319 9.78 15.67 17.88
CA THR A 319 8.34 15.64 17.56
C THR A 319 7.71 14.26 17.81
N TYR A 320 8.44 13.32 18.40
CA TYR A 320 7.90 12.02 18.81
C TYR A 320 7.05 12.13 20.07
N MET A 321 5.77 11.76 19.96
CA MET A 321 4.87 11.59 21.10
C MET A 321 4.76 10.10 21.44
N PRO A 322 5.33 9.67 22.58
CA PRO A 322 5.15 8.30 23.07
C PRO A 322 3.69 8.05 23.44
N TYR A 323 3.26 6.80 23.32
CA TYR A 323 1.88 6.40 23.62
C TYR A 323 1.80 5.09 24.41
N SER A 324 0.66 4.89 25.07
CA SER A 324 0.26 3.64 25.71
C SER A 324 -1.07 3.17 25.15
N LEU A 325 -1.24 1.85 25.03
CA LEU A 325 -2.50 1.23 24.65
C LEU A 325 -3.26 0.78 25.90
N GLU A 326 -4.38 1.43 26.16
CA GLU A 326 -5.27 1.09 27.27
C GLU A 326 -6.43 0.23 26.76
N LYS A 327 -6.79 -0.83 27.49
CA LYS A 327 -7.99 -1.62 27.15
C LYS A 327 -9.24 -0.85 27.56
N ARG A 328 -10.23 -0.79 26.66
CA ARG A 328 -11.52 -0.16 26.96
C ARG A 328 -12.46 -1.15 27.65
N THR A 329 -13.34 -0.65 28.51
CA THR A 329 -14.33 -1.47 29.24
C THR A 329 -15.28 -2.23 28.33
N GLY A 330 -15.57 -1.71 27.13
CA GLY A 330 -16.40 -2.35 26.10
C GLY A 330 -15.63 -3.19 25.06
N GLY A 331 -14.35 -3.47 25.29
CA GLY A 331 -13.48 -4.14 24.31
C GLY A 331 -12.77 -3.18 23.36
N GLY A 332 -11.66 -3.65 22.77
CA GLY A 332 -10.76 -2.82 21.99
C GLY A 332 -9.73 -2.10 22.84
N PHE A 333 -8.99 -1.23 22.18
CA PHE A 333 -7.90 -0.44 22.73
C PHE A 333 -8.20 1.05 22.56
N GLU A 334 -7.46 1.87 23.29
CA GLU A 334 -7.40 3.31 23.11
C GLU A 334 -5.92 3.70 23.15
N ALA A 335 -5.43 4.37 22.10
CA ALA A 335 -4.09 4.93 22.11
C ALA A 335 -4.11 6.28 22.83
N ARG A 336 -3.32 6.40 23.89
CA ARG A 336 -3.18 7.64 24.68
C ARG A 336 -1.74 8.09 24.76
N PRO A 337 -1.44 9.40 24.83
CA PRO A 337 -0.09 9.88 25.04
C PRO A 337 0.40 9.35 26.39
N ALA A 338 1.65 8.91 26.44
CA ALA A 338 2.25 8.49 27.70
C ALA A 338 2.27 9.67 28.69
N LYS A 339 2.01 9.39 29.97
CA LYS A 339 1.78 10.40 31.02
C LYS A 339 2.91 11.43 31.18
N GLU A 340 4.12 11.12 30.73
CA GLU A 340 5.30 11.98 30.84
C GLU A 340 5.27 13.22 29.91
N CYS A 341 4.36 13.30 28.94
CA CYS A 341 4.28 14.45 28.02
C CYS A 341 3.26 15.53 28.40
N LYS A 342 2.57 15.43 29.55
CA LYS A 342 1.57 16.44 29.97
C LYS A 342 2.17 17.70 30.60
N GLU A 343 3.48 17.76 30.83
CA GLU A 343 4.10 18.80 31.67
C GLU A 343 5.15 19.70 30.98
N ASN A 344 5.29 19.69 29.65
CA ASN A 344 6.23 20.60 28.95
C ASN A 344 5.53 21.68 28.13
#